data_AF-A0A7Y8WN56-F1
#
_entry.id   AF-A0A7Y8WN56-F1
#
_cell.length_a   1.000
_cell.length_b   1.000
_cell.length_c   1.000
_cell.angle_alpha   90.00
_cell.angle_beta   90.00
_cell.angle_gamma   90.00
#
_symmetry.space_group_name_H-M   'P 1'
#
loop_
_entity.id
_entity.type
_entity.pdbx_description
1 polymer ?
#
loop_
_entity_poly.entity_id
_entity_poly.type
_entity_poly.pdbx_seq_one_letter_code
_entity_poly.pdbx_strand_id
1 'polypeptide(L)' 'MEATLKVGDTAPDFSLPATTKDPLALSDYRGKQNLVVAFYGMDFTPG' A
#
# COMPACT_ATOMS: atom_id res chain seq x y z
N MET A 1 18.28 -7.22 4.76
CA MET A 1 17.48 -8.45 4.72
C MET A 1 16.07 -8.05 4.33
N GLU A 2 15.55 -8.57 3.22
CA GLU A 2 14.12 -8.46 2.95
C GLU A 2 13.37 -9.31 3.98
N ALA A 3 12.52 -8.68 4.77
CA ALA A 3 11.70 -9.37 5.75
C ALA A 3 10.40 -9.82 5.06
N THR A 4 10.19 -11.12 4.95
CA THR A 4 8.89 -11.67 4.54
C THR A 4 7.83 -11.28 5.56
N LEU A 5 6.75 -10.64 5.10
CA LEU A 5 5.63 -10.28 5.96
C LEU A 5 4.91 -11.55 6.46
N LYS A 6 4.56 -11.55 7.74
CA LYS A 6 3.73 -12.59 8.38
C LYS A 6 2.47 -11.98 8.97
N VAL A 7 1.46 -12.82 9.18
CA VAL A 7 0.20 -12.40 9.81
C VAL A 7 0.48 -11.82 11.20
N GLY A 8 -0.15 -10.70 11.51
CA GLY A 8 0.04 -9.97 12.77
C GLY A 8 1.16 -8.94 12.76
N ASP A 9 2.05 -8.96 11.75
CA ASP A 9 3.03 -7.89 11.59
C ASP A 9 2.33 -6.57 11.29
N THR A 10 2.87 -5.49 11.84
CA THR A 10 2.48 -4.14 11.43
C THR A 10 2.93 -3.93 10.00
N ALA A 11 2.00 -3.50 9.13
CA ALA A 11 2.32 -3.16 7.75
C ALA A 11 3.44 -2.10 7.68
N PRO A 12 4.49 -2.32 6.86
CA PRO A 12 5.55 -1.34 6.65
C PRO A 12 4.97 -0.01 6.21
N ASP A 13 5.52 1.09 6.71
CA ASP A 13 5.11 2.40 6.22
C ASP A 13 5.76 2.71 4.88
N PHE A 14 4.98 3.27 3.97
CA PHE A 14 5.48 3.83 2.72
C PHE A 14 4.63 5.04 2.33
N SER A 15 5.25 5.94 1.57
CA SER A 15 4.56 7.04 0.89
C SER A 15 4.83 6.92 -0.59
N LEU A 16 3.76 6.91 -1.39
CA LEU A 16 3.83 6.75 -2.84
C LEU A 16 3.12 7.92 -3.53
N PRO A 17 3.58 8.33 -4.72
CA PRO A 17 2.79 9.19 -5.59
C PRO A 17 1.44 8.52 -5.86
N ALA A 18 0.38 9.31 -5.81
CA ALA A 18 -0.96 8.85 -6.09
C ALA A 18 -1.50 9.52 -7.36
N THR A 19 -2.61 8.99 -7.86
CA THR A 19 -3.40 9.70 -8.88
C THR A 19 -4.09 10.93 -8.29
N THR A 20 -4.21 11.02 -6.97
CA THR A 20 -4.47 12.27 -6.25
C THR A 20 -3.20 13.12 -6.27
N LYS A 21 -3.34 14.44 -6.43
CA LYS A 21 -2.19 15.37 -6.55
C LYS A 21 -1.15 15.19 -5.44
N ASP A 22 -1.61 14.87 -4.24
CA ASP A 22 -0.75 14.67 -3.08
C ASP A 22 -0.33 13.20 -2.94
N PRO A 23 0.92 12.93 -2.53
CA PRO A 23 1.36 11.59 -2.15
C PRO A 23 0.50 11.00 -1.03
N LEU A 24 0.36 9.68 -1.04
CA LEU A 24 -0.42 8.95 -0.03
C LEU A 24 0.51 8.11 0.83
N ALA A 25 0.42 8.23 2.15
CA ALA A 25 1.15 7.39 3.09
C ALA A 25 0.23 6.38 3.80
N LEU A 26 0.74 5.17 4.07
CA LEU A 26 0.00 4.17 4.84
C LEU A 26 -0.31 4.66 6.27
N SER A 27 0.60 5.43 6.87
CA SER A 27 0.41 6.07 8.18
C SER A 27 -0.83 6.94 8.26
N ASP A 28 -1.23 7.60 7.18
CA ASP A 28 -2.36 8.54 7.18
C ASP A 28 -3.69 7.86 7.55
N TYR A 29 -3.77 6.54 7.37
CA TYR A 29 -4.98 5.74 7.57
C TYR A 29 -4.92 4.81 8.79
N ARG A 30 -3.77 4.71 9.47
CA ARG A 30 -3.61 3.82 10.64
C ARG A 30 -4.64 4.15 11.73
N GLY A 31 -5.36 3.13 12.20
CA GLY A 31 -6.37 3.24 13.26
C GLY A 31 -7.67 3.94 12.84
N LYS A 32 -7.78 4.42 11.59
CA LYS A 32 -9.00 5.09 11.08
C LYS A 32 -9.93 4.11 10.39
N GLN A 33 -9.37 3.14 9.65
CA GLN A 33 -10.12 2.11 8.92
C GLN A 33 -9.23 0.91 8.55
N ASN A 34 -9.87 -0.17 8.13
CA ASN A 34 -9.17 -1.31 7.54
C ASN A 34 -8.71 -0.97 6.12
N LEU A 35 -7.49 -1.38 5.75
CA LEU A 35 -6.87 -1.10 4.45
C LEU A 35 -6.54 -2.40 3.74
N VAL A 36 -6.78 -2.44 2.43
CA VAL A 36 -6.33 -3.51 1.54
C VAL A 36 -5.42 -2.90 0.50
N VAL A 37 -4.19 -3.41 0.39
CA VAL A 37 -3.22 -3.01 -0.64
C VAL A 37 -3.17 -4.10 -1.71
N ALA A 38 -3.40 -3.71 -2.96
CA ALA A 38 -3.35 -4.61 -4.10
C ALA A 38 -2.33 -4.10 -5.12
N PHE A 39 -1.57 -5.03 -5.70
CA PHE A 39 -0.66 -4.76 -6.80
C PHE A 39 -1.22 -5.41 -8.06
N TYR A 40 -1.15 -4.71 -9.18
CA TYR A 40 -1.48 -5.25 -10.49
C TYR A 40 -0.38 -4.86 -11.47
N GLY A 41 -0.24 -5.62 -12.57
CA GLY A 41 0.92 -5.50 -13.46
C GLY A 41 0.99 -4.16 -14.19
N MET A 42 0.00 -3.88 -15.02
CA MET A 42 -0.04 -2.66 -15.84
C MET A 42 -1.46 -2.33 -16.29
N ASP A 43 -1.76 -1.04 -16.41
CA ASP A 43 -3.00 -0.57 -17.03
C ASP A 43 -3.11 -1.00 -18.51
N PHE A 44 -4.34 -1.16 -18.99
CA PHE A 44 -4.67 -1.43 -20.40
C PHE A 44 -4.03 -2.68 -21.01
N THR A 45 -3.71 -3.69 -20.19
CA THR A 45 -3.21 -4.99 -20.67
C THR A 45 -4.32 -6.06 -20.61
N PRO A 46 -4.41 -6.98 -21.59
CA PRO A 46 -5.20 -8.20 -21.41
C PRO A 46 -4.55 -9.00 -20.28
N GLY A 47 -5.34 -9.29 -19.24
CA GLY A 47 -4.91 -10.13 -18.12
C GLY A 47 -4.76 -11.60 -18.49
#